data_AF-X8CU68-F1
#
_entry.id   AF-X8CU68-F1
#
_cell.length_a   1.000
_cell.length_b   1.000
_cell.length_c   1.000
_cell.angle_alpha   90.00
_cell.angle_beta   90.00
_cell.angle_gamma   90.00
#
_symmetry.space_group_name_H-M   'P 1'
#
loop_
_entity.id
_entity.type
_entity.pdbx_description
1 polymer ?
#
loop_
_entity_poly.entity_id
_entity_poly.type
_entity_poly.pdbx_seq_one_letter_code
_entity_poly.pdbx_strand_id
1 'polypeptide(L)'
;MTADQRIRQAAPFLSYGPFTGNAPRDLCALWPVPPTSAPHAAPAMAPGKVVVVSTTHDPATPYQAGVNLARQLGGPLITYDGTQHTAVFNGDQCVDNAVVRYLVAGTPPPAAYTCRS
;
A
#
# COMPACT_ATOMS: atom_id res chain seq x y z
N MET A 1 21.78 -9.78 5.47
CA MET A 1 22.87 -8.80 5.60
C MET A 1 22.66 -7.61 4.67
N THR A 2 22.63 -7.78 3.35
CA THR A 2 22.41 -6.66 2.40
C THR A 2 21.06 -5.94 2.56
N ALA A 3 19.98 -6.69 2.89
CA ALA A 3 18.67 -6.09 3.12
C ALA A 3 18.64 -5.16 4.35
N ASP A 4 19.17 -5.61 5.49
CA ASP A 4 19.31 -4.79 6.72
C ASP A 4 20.13 -3.53 6.44
N GLN A 5 21.28 -3.66 5.78
CA GLN A 5 22.12 -2.50 5.43
C GLN A 5 21.37 -1.47 4.56
N ARG A 6 20.61 -1.92 3.56
CA ARG A 6 19.79 -1.04 2.71
C ARG A 6 18.69 -0.33 3.49
N ILE A 7 18.01 -1.03 4.40
CA ILE A 7 16.97 -0.45 5.26
C ILE A 7 17.57 0.65 6.14
N ARG A 8 18.72 0.39 6.79
CA ARG A 8 19.41 1.38 7.64
C ARG A 8 19.85 2.63 6.87
N GLN A 9 20.32 2.46 5.64
CA GLN A 9 20.68 3.57 4.77
C GLN A 9 19.48 4.42 4.34
N ALA A 10 18.35 3.76 4.02
CA ALA A 10 17.13 4.44 3.61
C ALA A 10 16.37 5.07 4.79
N ALA A 11 16.48 4.50 5.99
CA ALA A 11 15.80 4.95 7.21
C ALA A 11 16.77 5.07 8.40
N PRO A 12 17.66 6.09 8.42
CA PRO A 12 18.66 6.25 9.48
C PRO A 12 18.06 6.37 10.88
N PHE A 13 16.84 6.91 11.01
CA PHE A 13 16.14 7.04 12.29
C PHE A 13 15.85 5.69 12.98
N LEU A 14 15.86 4.57 12.24
CA LEU A 14 15.71 3.22 12.77
C LEU A 14 17.05 2.58 13.20
N SER A 15 18.18 3.24 12.94
CA SER A 15 19.50 2.68 13.18
C SER A 15 19.99 2.96 14.59
N TYR A 16 20.67 1.97 15.18
CA TYR A 16 21.47 2.14 16.40
C TYR A 16 22.94 1.90 16.06
N GLY A 17 23.72 2.97 16.04
CA GLY A 17 25.15 2.94 15.70
C GLY A 17 25.45 2.54 14.25
N PRO A 18 26.75 2.41 13.90
CA PRO A 18 27.19 2.00 12.58
C PRO A 18 26.94 0.50 12.33
N PHE A 19 26.86 0.13 11.04
CA PHE A 19 26.76 -1.27 10.64
C PHE A 19 28.03 -2.05 11.03
N THR A 20 27.86 -3.19 11.70
CA THR A 20 28.96 -3.99 12.27
C THR A 20 29.50 -5.05 11.32
N GLY A 21 28.98 -5.12 10.09
CA GLY A 21 29.24 -6.21 9.16
C GLY A 21 28.32 -7.42 9.35
N ASN A 22 27.51 -7.45 10.42
CA ASN A 22 26.61 -8.55 10.74
C ASN A 22 25.15 -8.09 10.88
N ALA A 23 24.21 -8.94 10.48
CA ALA A 23 22.77 -8.73 10.66
C ALA A 23 22.06 -10.07 10.92
N PRO A 24 21.01 -10.10 11.76
CA PRO A 24 20.22 -11.31 11.98
C PRO A 24 19.57 -11.79 10.68
N ARG A 25 19.27 -13.08 10.62
CA ARG A 25 18.39 -13.63 9.57
C ARG A 25 16.94 -13.31 9.91
N ASP A 26 16.14 -13.12 8.86
CA ASP A 26 14.69 -12.98 9.00
C ASP A 26 14.06 -14.28 9.53
N LEU A 27 12.98 -14.17 10.31
CA LEU A 27 12.29 -15.33 10.88
C LEU A 27 11.77 -16.28 9.79
N CYS A 28 11.36 -15.75 8.62
CA CYS A 28 10.91 -16.55 7.49
C CYS A 28 12.03 -17.44 6.91
N ALA A 29 13.30 -17.08 7.09
CA ALA A 29 14.42 -17.92 6.63
C ALA A 29 14.60 -19.19 7.48
N LEU A 30 13.96 -19.25 8.64
CA LEU A 30 13.98 -20.39 9.56
C LEU A 30 12.62 -21.10 9.62
N TRP A 31 11.65 -20.67 8.82
CA TRP A 31 10.30 -21.21 8.83
C TRP A 31 10.30 -22.67 8.33
N PRO A 32 9.76 -23.64 9.09
CA PRO A 32 9.92 -25.07 8.79
C PRO A 32 8.98 -25.59 7.70
N VAL A 33 8.06 -24.75 7.21
CA VAL A 33 7.05 -25.10 6.20
C VAL A 33 7.30 -24.29 4.93
N PRO A 34 7.21 -24.88 3.72
CA PRO A 34 7.42 -24.12 2.49
C PRO A 34 6.34 -23.04 2.27
N PRO A 35 6.67 -21.93 1.58
CA PRO A 35 5.68 -20.94 1.18
C PRO A 35 4.70 -21.54 0.17
N THR A 36 3.43 -21.19 0.31
CA THR A 36 2.34 -21.65 -0.59
C THR A 36 2.02 -20.63 -1.69
N SER A 37 2.78 -19.54 -1.77
CA SER A 37 2.62 -18.47 -2.75
C SER A 37 3.96 -17.84 -3.05
N ALA A 38 4.09 -17.30 -4.26
CA ALA A 38 5.26 -16.54 -4.70
C ALA A 38 4.79 -15.18 -5.26
N PRO A 39 5.66 -14.16 -5.31
CA PRO A 39 5.33 -12.90 -5.95
C PRO A 39 4.86 -13.09 -7.39
N HIS A 40 3.71 -12.51 -7.73
CA HIS A 40 3.12 -12.50 -9.06
C HIS A 40 2.26 -11.24 -9.22
N ALA A 41 1.90 -10.89 -10.46
CA ALA A 41 0.93 -9.84 -10.68
C ALA A 41 -0.46 -10.30 -10.22
N ALA A 42 -1.20 -9.44 -9.54
CA ALA A 42 -2.58 -9.71 -9.18
C ALA A 42 -3.44 -9.87 -10.45
N PRO A 43 -4.39 -10.83 -10.47
CA PRO A 43 -5.31 -10.98 -11.59
C PRO A 43 -6.24 -9.78 -11.68
N ALA A 44 -6.60 -9.39 -12.90
CA ALA A 44 -7.59 -8.34 -13.12
C ALA A 44 -8.95 -8.74 -12.54
N MET A 45 -9.66 -7.77 -11.97
CA MET A 45 -11.01 -7.94 -11.45
C MET A 45 -12.04 -7.57 -12.53
N ALA A 46 -13.25 -8.12 -12.41
CA ALA A 46 -14.36 -7.67 -13.23
C ALA A 46 -14.62 -6.15 -13.01
N PRO A 47 -14.99 -5.39 -14.06
CA PRO A 47 -15.25 -3.96 -13.95
C PRO A 47 -16.22 -3.63 -12.81
N GLY A 48 -15.89 -2.60 -12.02
CA GLY A 48 -16.72 -2.16 -10.89
C GLY A 48 -16.73 -3.09 -9.68
N LYS A 49 -15.83 -4.08 -9.60
CA LYS A 49 -15.70 -4.99 -8.43
C LYS A 49 -14.63 -4.58 -7.43
N VAL A 50 -13.79 -3.60 -7.77
CA VAL A 50 -12.80 -3.09 -6.83
C VAL A 50 -12.56 -1.59 -7.04
N VAL A 51 -12.21 -0.91 -5.96
CA VAL A 51 -11.59 0.42 -5.94
C VAL A 51 -10.40 0.36 -5.02
N VAL A 52 -9.29 1.00 -5.38
CA VAL A 52 -8.11 1.10 -4.53
C VAL A 52 -8.03 2.50 -3.96
N VAL A 53 -7.80 2.62 -2.65
CA VAL A 53 -7.53 3.90 -1.99
C VAL A 53 -6.07 3.92 -1.58
N SER A 54 -5.34 5.00 -1.91
CA SER A 54 -3.93 5.11 -1.60
C SER A 54 -3.55 6.51 -1.14
N THR A 55 -2.75 6.58 -0.08
CA THR A 55 -2.33 7.82 0.57
C THR A 55 -0.94 8.24 0.07
N THR A 56 -0.75 9.53 -0.28
CA THR A 56 0.47 10.06 -0.93
C THR A 56 1.75 9.79 -0.13
N HIS A 57 1.70 9.90 1.20
CA HIS A 57 2.85 9.67 2.10
C HIS A 57 2.56 8.57 3.13
N ASP A 58 1.89 7.49 2.72
CA ASP A 58 1.69 6.32 3.58
C ASP A 58 3.03 5.65 3.92
N PRO A 59 3.43 5.56 5.21
CA PRO A 59 4.71 4.99 5.60
C PRO A 59 4.73 3.46 5.55
N ALA A 60 3.56 2.79 5.58
CA ALA A 60 3.45 1.34 5.65
C ALA A 60 3.14 0.72 4.29
N THR A 61 2.27 1.36 3.50
CA THR A 61 1.89 0.95 2.15
C THR A 61 2.07 2.12 1.17
N PRO A 62 3.30 2.41 0.72
CA PRO A 62 3.62 3.60 -0.06
C PRO A 62 2.72 3.78 -1.30
N TYR A 63 2.42 5.02 -1.66
CA TYR A 63 1.47 5.39 -2.71
C TYR A 63 1.61 4.58 -4.02
N GLN A 64 2.85 4.39 -4.47
CA GLN A 64 3.12 3.67 -5.72
C GLN A 64 2.67 2.20 -5.66
N ALA A 65 2.63 1.57 -4.48
CA ALA A 65 2.07 0.23 -4.29
C ALA A 65 0.56 0.22 -4.61
N GLY A 66 -0.19 1.22 -4.14
CA GLY A 66 -1.60 1.39 -4.46
C GLY A 66 -1.85 1.66 -5.94
N VAL A 67 -1.04 2.53 -6.56
CA VAL A 67 -1.08 2.79 -8.03
C VAL A 67 -0.87 1.51 -8.82
N ASN A 68 0.14 0.70 -8.44
CA ASN A 68 0.46 -0.54 -9.12
C ASN A 68 -0.64 -1.59 -8.93
N LEU A 69 -1.20 -1.71 -7.72
CA LEU A 69 -2.30 -2.63 -7.45
C LEU A 69 -3.56 -2.24 -8.23
N ALA A 70 -3.93 -0.96 -8.26
CA ALA A 70 -5.06 -0.47 -9.06
C ALA A 70 -4.90 -0.84 -10.54
N ARG A 71 -3.68 -0.67 -11.09
CA ARG A 71 -3.36 -1.06 -12.46
C ARG A 71 -3.51 -2.56 -12.70
N GLN A 72 -2.98 -3.40 -11.80
CA GLN A 72 -3.07 -4.86 -11.94
C GLN A 72 -4.51 -5.37 -11.86
N LEU A 73 -5.30 -4.79 -10.94
CA LEU A 73 -6.70 -5.17 -10.77
C LEU A 73 -7.63 -4.58 -11.84
N GLY A 74 -7.17 -3.63 -12.65
CA GLY A 74 -8.01 -2.89 -13.61
C GLY A 74 -9.05 -1.98 -12.93
N GLY A 75 -8.78 -1.56 -11.69
CA GLY A 75 -9.69 -0.77 -10.87
C GLY A 75 -9.32 0.71 -10.81
N PRO A 76 -10.29 1.59 -10.50
CA PRO A 76 -10.02 2.99 -10.23
C PRO A 76 -9.18 3.19 -8.95
N LEU A 77 -8.46 4.30 -8.92
CA LEU A 77 -7.66 4.76 -7.78
C LEU A 77 -8.27 6.03 -7.18
N ILE A 78 -8.50 6.02 -5.87
CA ILE A 78 -8.75 7.21 -5.06
C ILE A 78 -7.43 7.58 -4.40
N THR A 79 -6.94 8.79 -4.67
CA THR A 79 -5.76 9.34 -4.01
C THR A 79 -6.19 10.17 -2.81
N TYR A 80 -5.65 9.86 -1.63
CA TYR A 80 -5.77 10.70 -0.45
C TYR A 80 -4.44 11.42 -0.22
N ASP A 81 -4.46 12.75 -0.21
CA ASP A 81 -3.25 13.52 0.05
C ASP A 81 -3.02 13.68 1.57
N GLY A 82 -2.05 12.94 2.11
CA GLY A 82 -1.80 12.91 3.55
C GLY A 82 -0.58 12.09 3.94
N THR A 83 -0.21 12.16 5.21
CA THR A 83 0.88 11.39 5.83
C THR A 83 0.31 10.50 6.93
N GLN A 84 -0.31 9.39 6.54
CA GLN A 84 -0.92 8.42 7.44
C GLN A 84 -1.09 7.07 6.74
N HIS A 85 -1.35 6.03 7.53
CA HIS A 85 -1.69 4.71 6.99
C HIS A 85 -3.21 4.55 6.89
N THR A 86 -3.70 4.25 5.67
CA THR A 86 -5.14 4.17 5.31
C THR A 86 -5.92 5.48 5.44
N ALA A 87 -7.15 5.54 4.91
CA ALA A 87 -7.98 6.76 4.94
C ALA A 87 -9.50 6.52 4.93
N VAL A 88 -9.95 5.33 4.52
CA VAL A 88 -11.39 5.00 4.42
C VAL A 88 -12.03 4.91 5.81
N PHE A 89 -13.18 5.54 5.96
CA PHE A 89 -13.97 5.64 7.19
C PHE A 89 -13.19 6.21 8.38
N ASN A 90 -12.32 7.18 8.07
CA ASN A 90 -11.46 7.83 9.05
C ASN A 90 -11.68 9.35 9.11
N GLY A 91 -12.86 9.84 8.71
CA GLY A 91 -13.30 11.22 8.90
C GLY A 91 -13.08 12.16 7.71
N ASP A 92 -12.40 11.73 6.66
CA ASP A 92 -12.30 12.50 5.41
C ASP A 92 -13.57 12.31 4.57
N GLN A 93 -14.43 13.34 4.53
CA GLN A 93 -15.71 13.26 3.81
C GLN A 93 -15.53 13.03 2.30
N CYS A 94 -14.42 13.43 1.69
CA CYS A 94 -14.18 13.20 0.26
C CYS A 94 -13.95 11.71 -0.02
N VAL A 95 -13.07 11.07 0.75
CA VAL A 95 -12.79 9.63 0.66
C VAL A 95 -14.03 8.83 1.03
N ASP A 96 -14.67 9.16 2.15
CA ASP A 96 -15.81 8.41 2.68
C ASP A 96 -17.00 8.45 1.73
N ASN A 97 -17.37 9.63 1.20
CA ASN A 97 -18.47 9.74 0.26
C ASN A 97 -18.20 8.98 -1.04
N ALA A 98 -16.96 9.01 -1.54
CA ALA A 98 -16.60 8.27 -2.75
C ALA A 98 -16.70 6.75 -2.54
N VAL A 99 -16.21 6.25 -1.42
CA VAL A 99 -16.27 4.82 -1.09
C VAL A 99 -17.71 4.38 -0.81
N VAL A 100 -18.49 5.14 -0.05
CA VAL A 100 -19.91 4.83 0.20
C VAL A 100 -20.70 4.78 -1.10
N ARG A 101 -20.49 5.75 -2.01
CA ARG A 101 -21.17 5.77 -3.32
C ARG A 101 -20.79 4.55 -4.16
N TYR A 102 -19.54 4.11 -4.11
CA TYR A 102 -19.10 2.88 -4.76
C TYR A 102 -19.79 1.63 -4.16
N LEU A 103 -19.80 1.50 -2.83
CA LEU A 103 -20.37 0.34 -2.15
C LEU A 103 -21.89 0.25 -2.26
N VAL A 104 -22.60 1.38 -2.15
CA VAL A 104 -24.07 1.42 -2.12
C VAL A 104 -24.66 1.49 -3.53
N ALA A 105 -24.10 2.34 -4.39
CA ALA A 105 -24.66 2.61 -5.72
C ALA A 105 -23.87 1.98 -6.87
N GLY A 106 -22.80 1.23 -6.58
CA GLY A 106 -21.92 0.65 -7.60
C GLY A 106 -21.24 1.69 -8.49
N THR A 107 -21.20 2.96 -8.08
CA THR A 107 -20.66 4.04 -8.92
C THR A 107 -19.18 4.25 -8.61
N PRO A 108 -18.27 3.96 -9.55
CA PRO A 108 -16.85 4.18 -9.34
C PRO A 108 -16.51 5.68 -9.26
N PRO A 109 -15.39 6.05 -8.59
CA PRO A 109 -14.91 7.42 -8.64
C PRO A 109 -14.45 7.77 -10.08
N PRO A 110 -14.51 9.06 -10.46
CA PRO A 110 -13.90 9.56 -11.68
C PRO A 110 -12.42 9.18 -11.84
N ALA A 111 -11.91 9.23 -13.06
CA ALA A 111 -10.47 9.15 -13.29
C ALA A 111 -9.74 10.29 -12.55
N ALA A 112 -8.57 9.99 -11.98
CA ALA A 112 -7.76 10.94 -11.22
C ALA A 112 -8.47 11.58 -10.00
N TYR A 113 -9.30 10.80 -9.29
CA TYR A 113 -10.00 11.29 -8.09
C TYR A 113 -9.02 11.49 -6.92
N THR A 114 -8.89 12.75 -6.48
CA THR A 114 -7.98 13.14 -5.39
C THR A 114 -8.76 13.87 -4.30
N CYS A 115 -8.56 13.43 -3.06
CA CYS A 115 -9.08 14.05 -1.86
C CYS A 115 -7.93 14.77 -1.13
N ARG A 116 -8.22 15.99 -0.67
CA ARG A 116 -7.33 16.82 0.14
C ARG A 116 -8.13 17.30 1.35
N SER A 117 -7.53 17.24 2.52
CA SER A 117 -8.06 17.88 3.73
C SER A 117 -7.86 19.39 3.71
#